data_AF-A0A4R5DM04-F1
#
_entry.id   AF-A0A4R5DM04-F1
#
_cell.length_a   1.000
_cell.length_b   1.000
_cell.length_c   1.000
_cell.angle_alpha   90.00
_cell.angle_beta   90.00
_cell.angle_gamma   90.00
#
_symmetry.space_group_name_H-M   'P 1'
#
loop_
_entity.id
_entity.type
_entity.pdbx_description
1 polymer ?
#
loop_
_entity_poly.entity_id
_entity_poly.type
_entity_poly.pdbx_seq_one_letter_code
_entity_poly.pdbx_strand_id
1 'polypeptide(L)'
;MKFKAMINTLYEYLSSMFTKGSTVFAVWFAIFAELFSKYIFDDWKFVGFLFVLVMLDTFFGTWKAIKYGGWRSLSFTQAERFIVKVFLYFGVLVLSHVLTSFTIHDKPNFLFTWIDVVLYGYMVAKESLSAARNINAIDPAYVPPFIIKRLNKFMGSGNPADLTKDDPE
;
A
#
# COMPACT_ATOMS: atom_id res chain seq x y z
N MET A 1 -1.03 54.70 19.44
CA MET A 1 0.29 54.24 18.93
C MET A 1 0.83 53.03 19.70
N LYS A 2 0.88 53.05 21.04
CA LYS A 2 1.42 51.95 21.88
C LYS A 2 0.71 50.58 21.75
N PHE A 3 -0.62 50.56 21.63
CA PHE A 3 -1.38 49.31 21.51
C PHE A 3 -1.08 48.53 20.21
N LYS A 4 -0.94 49.25 19.08
CA LYS A 4 -0.60 48.64 17.78
C LYS A 4 0.82 48.06 17.78
N ALA A 5 1.76 48.74 18.45
CA ALA A 5 3.12 48.22 18.63
C ALA A 5 3.14 46.93 19.48
N MET A 6 2.37 46.90 20.58
CA MET A 6 2.25 45.70 21.43
C MET A 6 1.67 44.49 20.68
N ILE A 7 0.64 44.69 19.84
CA ILE A 7 0.07 43.63 19.00
C ILE A 7 1.10 43.10 18.00
N ASN A 8 1.87 43.99 17.36
CA ASN A 8 2.91 43.57 16.41
C ASN A 8 4.00 42.76 17.11
N THR A 9 4.47 43.18 18.29
CA THR A 9 5.47 42.43 19.07
C THR A 9 4.93 41.06 19.50
N LEU A 10 3.66 40.97 19.89
CA LEU A 10 3.03 39.69 20.22
C LEU A 10 2.93 38.77 19.00
N TYR A 11 2.57 39.30 17.83
CA TYR A 11 2.52 38.55 16.57
C TYR A 11 3.91 38.03 16.17
N GLU A 12 4.94 38.87 16.24
CA GLU A 12 6.34 38.49 15.98
C GLU A 12 6.80 37.40 16.96
N TYR A 13 6.45 37.51 18.24
CA TYR A 13 6.81 36.50 19.23
C TYR A 13 6.11 35.15 18.96
N LEU A 14 4.80 35.15 18.74
CA LEU A 14 4.02 33.94 18.44
C LEU A 14 4.44 33.28 17.13
N SER A 15 4.67 34.06 16.08
CA SER A 15 5.17 33.55 14.79
C SER A 15 6.58 32.98 14.92
N SER A 16 7.46 33.59 15.73
CA SER A 16 8.79 33.05 16.03
C SER A 16 8.74 31.74 16.82
N MET A 17 7.80 31.61 17.77
CA MET A 17 7.57 30.36 18.51
C MET A 17 7.06 29.26 17.59
N PHE A 18 6.10 29.58 16.72
CA PHE A 18 5.56 28.63 15.76
C PHE A 18 6.61 28.17 14.74
N THR A 19 7.41 29.08 14.19
CA THR A 19 8.48 28.76 13.23
C THR A 19 9.63 27.99 13.86
N LYS A 20 10.06 28.34 15.08
CA LYS A 20 11.06 27.55 15.81
C LYS A 20 10.52 26.17 16.17
N GLY A 21 9.27 26.10 16.62
CA GLY A 21 8.58 24.85 16.95
C GLY A 21 8.44 23.93 15.73
N SER A 22 8.06 24.47 14.57
CA SER A 22 7.95 23.71 13.33
C SER A 22 9.31 23.25 12.82
N THR A 23 10.37 24.04 13.01
CA THR A 23 11.74 23.65 12.64
C THR A 23 12.24 22.48 13.50
N VAL A 24 12.02 22.54 14.82
CA VAL A 24 12.37 21.42 15.73
C VAL A 24 11.58 20.16 15.35
N PHE A 25 10.29 20.30 15.07
CA PHE A 25 9.46 19.19 14.61
C PHE A 25 9.96 18.61 13.28
N ALA A 26 10.32 19.44 12.32
CA ALA A 26 10.84 19.01 11.03
C ALA A 26 12.15 18.21 11.16
N VAL A 27 13.04 18.62 12.07
CA VAL A 27 14.27 17.86 12.35
C VAL A 27 13.95 16.49 12.95
N TRP A 28 13.08 16.43 13.95
CA TRP A 28 12.66 15.15 14.53
C TRP A 28 11.95 14.25 13.51
N PHE A 29 11.09 14.84 12.69
CA PHE A 29 10.41 14.12 11.63
C PHE A 29 11.39 13.61 10.56
N ALA A 30 12.42 14.38 10.19
CA ALA A 30 13.45 13.95 9.26
C ALA A 30 14.26 12.77 9.82
N ILE A 31 14.70 12.84 11.09
CA ILE A 31 15.39 11.74 11.78
C ILE A 31 14.49 10.49 11.81
N PHE A 32 13.22 10.67 12.18
CA PHE A 32 12.25 9.58 12.19
C PHE A 32 12.06 8.98 10.79
N ALA A 33 11.89 9.80 9.76
CA ALA A 33 11.69 9.36 8.39
C ALA A 33 12.92 8.60 7.84
N GLU A 34 14.14 9.03 8.21
CA GLU A 34 15.37 8.33 7.86
C GLU A 34 15.46 6.96 8.55
N LEU A 35 15.20 6.90 9.86
CA LEU A 35 15.17 5.64 10.60
C LEU A 35 14.07 4.71 10.09
N PHE A 36 12.90 5.25 9.76
CA PHE A 36 11.78 4.50 9.17
C PHE A 36 12.16 3.93 7.81
N SER A 37 12.75 4.74 6.94
CA SER A 37 13.18 4.27 5.62
C SER A 37 14.24 3.19 5.73
N LYS A 38 15.19 3.35 6.66
CA LYS A 38 16.27 2.39 6.87
C LYS A 38 15.79 1.06 7.43
N TYR A 39 14.95 1.07 8.47
CA TYR A 39 14.64 -0.14 9.24
C TYR A 39 13.24 -0.71 8.98
N ILE A 40 12.30 0.08 8.46
CA ILE A 40 10.91 -0.31 8.29
C ILE A 40 10.59 -0.54 6.82
N PHE A 41 10.74 0.48 5.98
CA PHE A 41 10.39 0.39 4.55
C PHE A 41 10.80 1.63 3.74
N ASP A 42 11.36 1.47 2.53
CA ASP A 42 11.81 2.56 1.66
C ASP A 42 11.17 2.61 0.25
N ASP A 43 10.52 1.56 -0.25
CA ASP A 43 9.92 1.54 -1.60
C ASP A 43 8.50 2.15 -1.68
N TRP A 44 8.42 3.46 -1.46
CA TRP A 44 7.16 4.22 -1.51
C TRP A 44 6.47 4.19 -2.88
N LYS A 45 7.22 3.94 -3.96
CA LYS A 45 6.65 3.83 -5.31
C LYS A 45 5.80 2.57 -5.42
N PHE A 46 6.32 1.44 -4.94
CA PHE A 46 5.56 0.19 -4.88
C PHE A 46 4.27 0.36 -4.06
N VAL A 47 4.35 1.00 -2.89
CA VAL A 47 3.18 1.29 -2.05
C VAL A 47 2.14 2.12 -2.79
N GLY A 48 2.57 3.11 -3.59
CA GLY A 48 1.67 3.90 -4.44
C GLY A 48 0.89 3.03 -5.43
N PHE A 49 1.54 2.12 -6.14
CA PHE A 49 0.87 1.20 -7.07
C PHE A 49 -0.04 0.19 -6.35
N LEU A 50 0.41 -0.37 -5.24
CA LEU A 50 -0.40 -1.28 -4.42
C LEU A 50 -1.65 -0.57 -3.89
N PHE A 51 -1.52 0.67 -3.43
CA PHE A 51 -2.65 1.49 -2.98
C PHE A 51 -3.69 1.70 -4.09
N VAL A 52 -3.25 2.02 -5.31
CA VAL A 52 -4.16 2.15 -6.47
C VAL A 52 -4.93 0.85 -6.70
N LEU A 53 -4.28 -0.31 -6.67
CA LEU A 53 -4.94 -1.60 -6.83
C LEU A 53 -5.96 -1.89 -5.74
N VAL A 54 -5.60 -1.64 -4.47
CA VAL A 54 -6.52 -1.82 -3.33
C VAL A 54 -7.74 -0.91 -3.46
N MET A 55 -7.56 0.33 -3.91
CA MET A 55 -8.65 1.29 -4.13
C MET A 55 -9.56 0.85 -5.28
N LEU A 56 -9.00 0.36 -6.39
CA LEU A 56 -9.77 -0.20 -7.50
C LEU A 56 -10.58 -1.42 -7.06
N ASP A 57 -9.96 -2.36 -6.34
CA ASP A 57 -10.64 -3.54 -5.80
C ASP A 57 -11.80 -3.14 -4.89
N THR A 58 -11.56 -2.19 -3.99
CA THR A 58 -12.58 -1.70 -3.05
C THR A 58 -13.72 -1.00 -3.79
N PHE A 59 -13.42 -0.17 -4.79
CA PHE A 59 -14.42 0.51 -5.61
C PHE A 59 -15.33 -0.49 -6.34
N PHE A 60 -14.75 -1.42 -7.12
CA PHE A 60 -15.54 -2.41 -7.87
C PHE A 60 -16.23 -3.41 -6.94
N GLY A 61 -15.61 -3.79 -5.82
CA GLY A 61 -16.23 -4.63 -4.80
C GLY A 61 -17.48 -3.98 -4.20
N THR A 62 -17.38 -2.68 -3.87
CA THR A 62 -18.50 -1.87 -3.35
C THR A 62 -19.59 -1.72 -4.41
N TRP A 63 -19.22 -1.37 -5.65
CA TRP A 63 -20.18 -1.22 -6.75
C TRP A 63 -20.93 -2.52 -7.01
N LYS A 64 -20.23 -3.66 -7.06
CA LYS A 64 -20.84 -4.99 -7.18
C LYS A 64 -21.84 -5.24 -6.05
N ALA A 65 -21.48 -4.94 -4.80
CA ALA A 65 -22.37 -5.12 -3.66
C ALA A 65 -23.65 -4.27 -3.81
N ILE A 66 -23.52 -3.00 -4.19
CA ILE A 66 -24.67 -2.11 -4.40
C ILE A 66 -25.54 -2.59 -5.56
N LYS A 67 -24.95 -3.03 -6.69
CA LYS A 67 -25.68 -3.48 -7.88
C LYS A 67 -26.58 -4.69 -7.59
N TYR A 68 -26.11 -5.66 -6.81
CA TYR A 68 -26.82 -6.93 -6.57
C TYR A 68 -27.55 -7.00 -5.22
N GLY A 69 -27.12 -6.23 -4.21
CA GLY A 69 -27.69 -6.24 -2.86
C GLY A 69 -28.28 -4.90 -2.40
N GLY A 70 -28.21 -3.86 -3.22
CA GLY A 70 -28.65 -2.50 -2.87
C GLY A 70 -27.79 -1.83 -1.80
N TRP A 71 -28.13 -0.59 -1.44
CA TRP A 71 -27.36 0.22 -0.47
C TRP A 71 -27.28 -0.39 0.94
N ARG A 72 -28.28 -1.20 1.32
CA ARG A 72 -28.31 -1.90 2.62
C ARG A 72 -27.31 -3.06 2.72
N SER A 73 -26.75 -3.51 1.60
CA SER A 73 -25.71 -4.55 1.58
C SER A 73 -24.32 -4.02 1.96
N LEU A 74 -24.16 -2.69 2.05
CA LEU A 74 -22.96 -2.05 2.59
C LEU A 74 -22.90 -2.30 4.09
N SER A 75 -22.19 -3.36 4.47
CA SER A 75 -21.92 -3.70 5.86
C SER A 75 -20.60 -3.09 6.34
N PHE A 76 -20.54 -2.72 7.61
CA PHE A 76 -19.29 -2.41 8.33
C PHE A 76 -18.22 -3.52 8.17
N THR A 77 -18.65 -4.76 7.93
CA THR A 77 -17.76 -5.89 7.62
C THR A 77 -16.88 -5.63 6.40
N GLN A 78 -17.31 -4.85 5.42
CA GLN A 78 -16.49 -4.52 4.24
C GLN A 78 -15.36 -3.55 4.61
N ALA A 79 -15.65 -2.54 5.44
CA ALA A 79 -14.65 -1.59 5.94
C ALA A 79 -13.63 -2.29 6.86
N GLU A 80 -14.09 -3.20 7.72
CA GLU A 80 -13.22 -4.01 8.57
C GLU A 80 -12.23 -4.85 7.73
N ARG A 81 -12.72 -5.53 6.70
CA ARG A 81 -11.87 -6.32 5.79
C ARG A 81 -10.83 -5.46 5.07
N PHE A 82 -11.19 -4.23 4.68
CA PHE A 82 -10.25 -3.28 4.09
C PHE A 82 -9.14 -2.91 5.08
N ILE A 83 -9.50 -2.55 6.32
CA ILE A 83 -8.52 -2.18 7.36
C ILE A 83 -7.57 -3.34 7.66
N VAL A 84 -8.11 -4.55 7.84
CA VAL A 84 -7.29 -5.76 8.06
C VAL A 84 -6.34 -5.99 6.88
N LYS A 85 -6.82 -5.83 5.64
CA LYS A 85 -5.99 -5.95 4.44
C LYS A 85 -4.82 -4.95 4.46
N VAL A 86 -5.07 -3.68 4.81
CA VAL A 86 -4.02 -2.65 4.91
C VAL A 86 -2.95 -3.03 5.95
N PHE A 87 -3.35 -3.48 7.14
CA PHE A 87 -2.39 -3.89 8.18
C PHE A 87 -1.58 -5.13 7.78
N LEU A 88 -2.21 -6.12 7.15
CA LEU A 88 -1.50 -7.30 6.67
C LEU A 88 -0.48 -6.94 5.59
N TYR A 89 -0.84 -6.06 4.65
CA TYR A 89 0.11 -5.61 3.62
C TYR A 89 1.24 -4.78 4.18
N PHE A 90 0.94 -3.91 5.14
CA PHE A 90 1.99 -3.21 5.88
C PHE A 90 2.96 -4.19 6.55
N GLY A 91 2.46 -5.23 7.21
CA GLY A 91 3.31 -6.28 7.81
C GLY A 91 4.18 -7.00 6.78
N VAL A 92 3.63 -7.35 5.61
CA VAL A 92 4.39 -8.02 4.53
C VAL A 92 5.47 -7.10 3.94
N LEU A 93 5.17 -5.81 3.75
CA LEU A 93 6.13 -4.81 3.27
C LEU A 93 7.32 -4.69 4.22
N VAL A 94 7.04 -4.54 5.52
CA VAL A 94 8.09 -4.46 6.56
C VAL A 94 8.88 -5.74 6.64
N LEU A 95 8.21 -6.90 6.63
CA LEU A 95 8.88 -8.20 6.63
C LEU A 95 9.84 -8.34 5.44
N SER A 96 9.36 -8.00 4.25
CA SER A 96 10.15 -8.04 3.03
C SER A 96 11.37 -7.14 3.12
N HIS A 97 11.17 -5.87 3.52
CA HIS A 97 12.24 -4.89 3.67
C HIS A 97 13.30 -5.35 4.66
N VAL A 98 12.87 -5.83 5.83
CA VAL A 98 13.80 -6.32 6.85
C VAL A 98 14.63 -7.47 6.31
N LEU A 99 14.01 -8.43 5.60
CA LEU A 99 14.69 -9.62 5.06
C LEU A 99 15.67 -9.29 3.93
N THR A 100 15.38 -8.29 3.09
CA THR A 100 16.29 -7.88 2.00
C THR A 100 17.41 -6.96 2.47
N SER A 101 17.17 -6.15 3.51
CA SER A 101 18.03 -5.02 3.86
C SER A 101 18.98 -5.28 5.03
N PHE A 102 18.85 -6.41 5.74
CA PHE A 102 19.77 -6.71 6.84
C PHE A 102 21.17 -7.09 6.34
N THR A 103 22.18 -6.75 7.14
CA THR A 103 23.58 -7.10 6.91
C THR A 103 24.09 -8.01 8.02
N ILE A 104 24.99 -8.93 7.68
CA ILE A 104 25.70 -9.77 8.65
C ILE A 104 27.18 -9.42 8.53
N HIS A 105 27.77 -8.88 9.61
CA HIS A 105 29.16 -8.40 9.60
C HIS A 105 29.47 -7.41 8.46
N ASP A 106 28.57 -6.43 8.27
CA ASP A 106 28.65 -5.43 7.19
C ASP A 106 28.63 -6.00 5.77
N LYS A 107 28.31 -7.29 5.61
CA LYS A 107 28.12 -7.91 4.31
C LYS A 107 26.63 -7.95 3.97
N PRO A 108 26.26 -7.62 2.72
CA PRO A 108 24.88 -7.72 2.28
C PRO A 108 24.41 -9.16 2.34
N ASN A 109 23.18 -9.35 2.81
CA ASN A 109 22.55 -10.65 2.80
C ASN A 109 22.19 -11.06 1.37
N PHE A 110 22.78 -12.14 0.87
CA PHE A 110 22.47 -12.70 -0.45
C PHE A 110 21.29 -13.69 -0.44
N LEU A 111 20.96 -14.28 0.72
CA LEU A 111 20.03 -15.40 0.79
C LEU A 111 18.56 -14.99 0.54
N PHE A 112 18.20 -13.74 0.83
CA PHE A 112 16.81 -13.27 0.77
C PHE A 112 16.57 -12.15 -0.25
N THR A 113 17.51 -11.86 -1.16
CA THR A 113 17.37 -10.78 -2.16
C THR A 113 16.26 -11.00 -3.19
N TRP A 114 15.61 -12.16 -3.18
CA TRP A 114 14.51 -12.53 -4.08
C TRP A 114 13.14 -12.38 -3.42
N ILE A 115 13.08 -12.19 -2.10
CA ILE A 115 11.83 -12.33 -1.34
C ILE A 115 10.87 -11.16 -1.58
N ASP A 116 11.41 -9.96 -1.82
CA ASP A 116 10.66 -8.77 -2.19
C ASP A 116 9.92 -8.96 -3.51
N VAL A 117 10.62 -9.41 -4.56
CA VAL A 117 10.03 -9.67 -5.87
C VAL A 117 8.86 -10.66 -5.75
N VAL A 118 9.02 -11.72 -4.95
CA VAL A 118 7.97 -12.73 -4.75
C VAL A 118 6.81 -12.18 -3.92
N LEU A 119 7.07 -11.55 -2.77
CA LEU A 119 6.03 -11.05 -1.88
C LEU A 119 5.27 -9.87 -2.50
N TYR A 120 5.97 -8.96 -3.17
CA TYR A 120 5.38 -7.82 -3.86
C TYR A 120 4.57 -8.29 -5.07
N GLY A 121 5.13 -9.20 -5.86
CA GLY A 121 4.43 -9.84 -6.97
C GLY A 121 3.15 -10.55 -6.51
N TYR A 122 3.22 -11.29 -5.39
CA TYR A 122 2.06 -11.95 -4.79
C TYR A 122 0.99 -10.97 -4.34
N MET A 123 1.35 -9.88 -3.64
CA MET A 123 0.39 -8.84 -3.24
C MET A 123 -0.30 -8.19 -4.44
N VAL A 124 0.48 -7.80 -5.46
CA VAL A 124 -0.05 -7.21 -6.69
C VAL A 124 -0.99 -8.18 -7.41
N ALA A 125 -0.59 -9.45 -7.55
CA ALA A 125 -1.44 -10.44 -8.21
C ALA A 125 -2.73 -10.72 -7.43
N LYS A 126 -2.66 -10.76 -6.09
CA LYS A 126 -3.81 -10.95 -5.21
C LYS A 126 -4.83 -9.83 -5.38
N GLU A 127 -4.39 -8.57 -5.36
CA GLU A 127 -5.29 -7.43 -5.55
C GLU A 127 -5.82 -7.35 -6.98
N SER A 128 -4.96 -7.63 -7.97
CA SER A 128 -5.36 -7.68 -9.38
C SER A 128 -6.44 -8.74 -9.62
N LEU A 129 -6.29 -9.93 -9.03
CA LEU A 129 -7.28 -11.02 -9.13
C LEU A 129 -8.60 -10.64 -8.47
N SER A 130 -8.54 -10.01 -7.30
CA SER A 130 -9.74 -9.56 -6.58
C SER A 130 -10.50 -8.50 -7.40
N ALA A 131 -9.79 -7.48 -7.89
CA ALA A 131 -10.36 -6.44 -8.74
C ALA A 131 -10.94 -7.03 -10.04
N ALA A 132 -10.18 -7.90 -10.72
CA ALA A 132 -10.60 -8.59 -11.93
C ALA A 132 -11.90 -9.39 -11.75
N ARG A 133 -12.03 -10.13 -10.64
CA ARG A 133 -13.25 -10.87 -10.29
C ARG A 133 -14.42 -9.93 -10.00
N ASN A 134 -14.17 -8.81 -9.32
CA ASN A 134 -15.21 -7.82 -9.02
C ASN A 134 -15.73 -7.16 -10.30
N ILE A 135 -14.85 -6.79 -11.24
CA ILE A 135 -15.22 -6.24 -12.55
C ILE A 135 -16.00 -7.28 -13.36
N ASN A 136 -15.48 -8.51 -13.49
CA ASN A 136 -16.12 -9.57 -14.27
C ASN A 136 -17.49 -9.96 -13.71
N ALA A 137 -17.69 -9.88 -12.39
CA ALA A 137 -19.00 -10.09 -11.77
C ALA A 137 -19.99 -8.97 -12.05
N ILE A 138 -19.54 -7.75 -12.36
CA ILE A 138 -20.40 -6.64 -12.78
C ILE A 138 -20.76 -6.78 -14.27
N ASP A 139 -19.75 -6.98 -15.10
CA ASP A 139 -19.87 -7.23 -16.54
C ASP A 139 -18.67 -8.08 -17.03
N PRO A 140 -18.92 -9.32 -17.50
CA PRO A 140 -17.88 -10.22 -17.95
C PRO A 140 -17.08 -9.75 -19.17
N ALA A 141 -17.57 -8.77 -19.95
CA ALA A 141 -16.96 -8.35 -21.21
C ALA A 141 -15.62 -7.61 -21.03
N TYR A 142 -15.34 -7.07 -19.84
CA TYR A 142 -14.16 -6.21 -19.61
C TYR A 142 -12.91 -6.94 -19.15
N VAL A 143 -13.06 -8.14 -18.59
CA VAL A 143 -11.91 -8.94 -18.11
C VAL A 143 -11.98 -10.32 -18.73
N PRO A 144 -11.05 -10.65 -19.66
CA PRO A 144 -10.99 -11.96 -20.26
C PRO A 144 -10.78 -13.09 -19.23
N PRO A 145 -11.47 -14.24 -19.37
CA PRO A 145 -11.36 -15.35 -18.42
C PRO A 145 -9.93 -15.90 -18.23
N PHE A 146 -9.09 -15.84 -19.27
CA PHE A 146 -7.71 -16.31 -19.19
C PHE A 146 -6.85 -15.49 -18.21
N ILE A 147 -7.13 -14.19 -18.07
CA ILE A 147 -6.42 -13.32 -17.10
C ILE A 147 -6.72 -13.79 -15.67
N ILE A 148 -8.00 -14.04 -15.37
CA ILE A 148 -8.43 -14.55 -14.07
C ILE A 148 -7.81 -15.93 -13.81
N LYS A 149 -7.79 -16.81 -14.82
CA LYS A 149 -7.19 -18.14 -14.73
C LYS A 149 -5.69 -18.07 -14.38
N ARG A 150 -4.92 -17.24 -15.09
CA ARG A 150 -3.47 -17.06 -14.86
C ARG A 150 -3.16 -16.50 -13.48
N LEU A 151 -3.84 -15.42 -13.10
CA LEU A 151 -3.68 -14.83 -11.78
C LEU A 151 -4.03 -15.85 -10.67
N ASN A 152 -5.11 -16.61 -10.84
CA ASN A 152 -5.49 -17.63 -9.86
C ASN A 152 -4.50 -18.81 -9.80
N LYS A 153 -3.91 -19.21 -10.94
CA LYS A 153 -2.87 -20.24 -11.00
C LYS A 153 -1.61 -19.79 -10.25
N PHE A 154 -1.15 -18.58 -10.50
CA PHE A 154 -0.02 -17.97 -9.77
C PHE A 154 -0.29 -17.89 -8.26
N MET A 155 -1.50 -17.54 -7.84
CA MET A 155 -1.85 -17.49 -6.42
C MET A 155 -1.76 -18.86 -5.71
N GLY A 156 -1.98 -19.96 -6.43
CA GLY A 156 -1.86 -21.31 -5.90
C GLY A 156 -0.44 -21.87 -5.95
N SER A 157 0.34 -21.50 -6.97
CA SER A 157 1.68 -22.05 -7.22
C SER A 157 2.83 -21.21 -6.68
N GLY A 158 2.63 -19.88 -6.56
CA GLY A 158 3.68 -18.91 -6.31
C GLY A 158 4.70 -18.76 -7.45
N ASN A 159 4.48 -19.39 -8.61
CA ASN A 159 5.45 -19.44 -9.70
C ASN A 159 5.20 -18.31 -10.73
N PRO A 160 6.10 -17.31 -10.87
CA PRO A 160 5.91 -16.20 -11.80
C PRO A 160 5.69 -16.61 -13.27
N ALA A 161 6.16 -17.81 -13.67
CA ALA A 161 5.92 -18.35 -15.00
C ALA A 161 4.44 -18.54 -15.32
N ASP A 162 3.57 -18.73 -14.32
CA ASP A 162 2.13 -18.90 -14.51
C ASP A 162 1.42 -17.61 -14.94
N LEU A 163 2.09 -16.45 -14.83
CA LEU A 163 1.57 -15.17 -15.33
C LEU A 163 1.84 -14.99 -16.84
N THR A 164 2.83 -15.69 -17.39
CA THR A 164 3.37 -15.43 -18.73
C THR A 164 3.23 -16.59 -19.69
N LYS A 165 3.19 -17.84 -19.18
CA LYS A 165 3.02 -19.01 -20.04
C LYS A 165 1.59 -19.10 -20.55
N ASP A 166 1.46 -19.25 -21.86
CA ASP A 166 0.26 -19.83 -22.45
C ASP A 166 0.18 -21.29 -21.95
N ASP A 167 -0.97 -21.70 -21.41
CA ASP A 167 -1.18 -23.10 -21.11
C ASP A 167 -1.08 -23.85 -22.45
N PRO A 168 -0.26 -24.90 -22.59
CA PRO A 168 -0.34 -25.74 -23.77
C PRO A 168 -1.76 -26.33 -23.80
N GLU A 169 -2.48 -26.08 -24.89
CA GLU A 169 -3.79 -26.66 -25.17
C GLU A 169 -3.73 -28.20 -25.20
#